data_AF-A0A941RZV1-F1
#
_entry.id   AF-A0A941RZV1-F1
#
_cell.length_a   1.000
_cell.length_b   1.000
_cell.length_c   1.000
_cell.angle_alpha   90.00
_cell.angle_beta   90.00
_cell.angle_gamma   90.00
#
_symmetry.space_group_name_H-M   'P 1'
#
loop_
_entity.id
_entity.type
_entity.pdbx_description
1 polymer ?
#
loop_
_entity_poly.entity_id
_entity_poly.type
_entity_poly.pdbx_seq_one_letter_code
_entity_poly.pdbx_strand_id
1 'polypeptide(L)'
;MVTPLFKKLNLGNQTRIHVLQAPDSFEPALAALPAVQVARRVTGSVEFALAFVITQAELDTLSQKLIQATTGDATLWFVYPKQSSKKYRCEFHRDSGWHVLGAAGFEPVRMVAIDEDWSALRFRRTEYVKNMTRNPAGAISAAGKKKARATRQSAQSAKPATPSPASAKRRKRKSAG
;
A
#
# COMPACT_ATOMS: atom_id res chain seq x y z
N MET A 1 12.59 -21.61 5.76
CA MET A 1 11.20 -21.19 6.06
C MET A 1 11.11 -19.67 5.95
N VAL A 2 10.02 -19.10 5.42
CA VAL A 2 9.86 -17.64 5.30
C VAL A 2 9.62 -17.00 6.68
N THR A 3 10.38 -15.96 7.02
CA THR A 3 10.27 -15.27 8.32
C THR A 3 8.93 -14.53 8.50
N PRO A 4 8.51 -14.20 9.73
CA PRO A 4 7.30 -13.43 9.98
C PRO A 4 7.28 -12.08 9.25
N LEU A 5 8.43 -11.41 9.11
CA LEU A 5 8.54 -10.16 8.36
C LEU A 5 8.19 -10.35 6.88
N PHE A 6 8.81 -11.33 6.21
CA PHE A 6 8.57 -11.56 4.79
C PHE A 6 7.18 -12.14 4.48
N LYS A 7 6.56 -12.83 5.44
CA LYS A 7 5.12 -13.16 5.38
C LYS A 7 4.26 -11.88 5.35
N LYS A 8 4.54 -10.91 6.23
CA LYS A 8 3.83 -9.61 6.25
C LYS A 8 4.06 -8.81 4.98
N LEU A 9 5.27 -8.86 4.43
CA LEU A 9 5.65 -8.21 3.17
C LEU A 9 5.12 -8.92 1.92
N ASN A 10 4.29 -9.96 2.06
CA ASN A 10 3.71 -10.68 0.93
C ASN A 10 4.76 -11.28 -0.02
N LEU A 11 5.88 -11.81 0.50
CA LEU A 11 6.91 -12.46 -0.32
C LEU A 11 6.35 -13.64 -1.13
N GLY A 12 5.41 -14.41 -0.55
CA GLY A 12 4.82 -15.56 -1.22
C GLY A 12 5.87 -16.58 -1.63
N ASN A 13 5.85 -16.99 -2.90
CA ASN A 13 6.74 -18.02 -3.47
C ASN A 13 7.85 -17.41 -4.33
N GLN A 14 8.13 -16.12 -4.18
CA GLN A 14 9.14 -15.42 -4.96
C GLN A 14 10.54 -15.99 -4.66
N THR A 15 11.24 -16.42 -5.71
CA THR A 15 12.59 -16.98 -5.64
C THR A 15 13.66 -15.94 -5.94
N ARG A 16 13.27 -14.77 -6.49
CA ARG A 16 14.12 -13.61 -6.71
C ARG A 16 13.41 -12.36 -6.21
N ILE A 17 14.16 -11.50 -5.53
CA ILE A 17 13.68 -10.20 -5.05
C ILE A 17 14.68 -9.10 -5.38
N HIS A 18 14.17 -7.90 -5.61
CA HIS A 18 15.00 -6.71 -5.74
C HIS A 18 15.01 -5.93 -4.44
N VAL A 19 16.19 -5.70 -3.85
CA VAL A 19 16.36 -4.95 -2.61
C VAL A 19 17.31 -3.81 -2.88
N LEU A 20 16.77 -2.61 -2.98
CA LEU A 20 17.46 -1.42 -3.45
C LEU A 20 17.74 -0.47 -2.30
N GLN A 21 18.98 0.02 -2.23
CA GLN A 21 19.43 1.03 -1.25
C GLN A 21 19.18 0.65 0.23
N ALA A 22 19.05 -0.64 0.55
CA ALA A 22 18.84 -1.08 1.92
C ALA A 22 20.06 -0.77 2.81
N PRO A 23 19.85 -0.33 4.06
CA PRO A 23 20.94 -0.15 5.01
C PRO A 23 21.50 -1.51 5.46
N ASP A 24 22.76 -1.53 5.89
CA ASP A 24 23.43 -2.74 6.40
C ASP A 24 22.66 -3.41 7.56
N SER A 25 21.91 -2.61 8.35
CA SER A 25 21.07 -3.12 9.41
C SER A 25 19.95 -4.06 8.94
N PHE A 26 19.65 -4.09 7.63
CA PHE A 26 18.66 -4.99 7.05
C PHE A 26 19.25 -6.33 6.60
N GLU A 27 20.58 -6.47 6.52
CA GLU A 27 21.24 -7.70 6.06
C GLU A 27 20.86 -8.96 6.87
N PRO A 28 20.71 -8.91 8.22
CA PRO A 28 20.25 -10.07 8.97
C PRO A 28 18.87 -10.58 8.53
N ALA A 29 17.96 -9.69 8.11
CA ALA A 29 16.66 -10.09 7.60
C ALA A 29 16.79 -10.84 6.27
N LEU A 30 17.70 -10.40 5.39
CA LEU A 30 17.97 -11.04 4.10
C LEU A 30 18.67 -12.38 4.26
N ALA A 31 19.63 -12.48 5.19
CA ALA A 31 20.32 -13.74 5.50
C ALA A 31 19.35 -14.85 5.96
N ALA A 32 18.21 -14.48 6.54
CA ALA A 32 17.15 -15.42 6.90
C ALA A 32 16.33 -15.97 5.71
N LEU A 33 16.64 -15.55 4.48
CA LEU A 33 16.06 -16.05 3.22
C LEU A 33 17.11 -16.76 2.33
N PRO A 34 17.74 -17.86 2.79
CA PRO A 34 18.87 -18.47 2.07
C PRO A 34 18.53 -19.03 0.68
N ALA A 35 17.25 -19.29 0.39
CA ALA A 35 16.78 -19.82 -0.89
C ALA A 35 16.25 -18.74 -1.86
N VAL A 36 16.39 -17.45 -1.52
CA VAL A 36 15.91 -16.34 -2.33
C VAL A 36 17.09 -15.56 -2.89
N GLN A 37 17.13 -15.39 -4.21
CA GLN A 37 18.13 -14.57 -4.87
C GLN A 37 17.83 -13.09 -4.65
N VAL A 38 18.77 -12.37 -4.05
CA VAL A 38 18.66 -10.92 -3.82
C VAL A 38 19.41 -10.14 -4.91
N ALA A 39 18.68 -9.37 -5.71
CA ALA A 39 19.25 -8.42 -6.66
C ALA A 39 19.34 -7.01 -6.04
N ARG A 40 20.53 -6.41 -6.03
CA ARG A 40 20.77 -5.07 -5.47
C ARG A 40 20.55 -3.92 -6.45
N ARG A 41 20.27 -4.24 -7.71
CA ARG A 41 19.98 -3.31 -8.80
C ARG A 41 18.76 -3.82 -9.56
N VAL A 42 17.99 -2.91 -10.14
CA VAL A 42 16.87 -3.28 -11.03
C VAL A 42 17.46 -3.97 -12.27
N THR A 43 17.15 -5.25 -12.42
CA THR A 43 17.57 -6.07 -13.57
C THR A 43 16.41 -6.96 -13.99
N GLY A 44 16.14 -7.01 -15.30
CA GLY A 44 15.04 -7.77 -15.86
C GLY A 44 13.66 -7.30 -15.35
N SER A 45 12.70 -8.22 -15.36
CA SER A 45 11.37 -7.97 -14.81
C SER A 45 11.39 -8.01 -13.28
N VAL A 46 10.60 -7.11 -12.66
CA VAL A 46 10.42 -7.00 -11.21
C VAL A 46 9.03 -7.48 -10.83
N GLU A 47 8.96 -8.61 -10.11
CA GLU A 47 7.72 -9.11 -9.49
C GLU A 47 7.64 -8.78 -7.99
N PHE A 48 8.78 -8.58 -7.34
CA PHE A 48 8.86 -8.20 -5.93
C PHE A 48 10.05 -7.27 -5.70
N ALA A 49 9.80 -6.12 -5.07
CA ALA A 49 10.87 -5.20 -4.71
C ALA A 49 10.66 -4.52 -3.34
N LEU A 50 11.78 -4.27 -2.66
CA LEU A 50 11.92 -3.40 -1.50
C LEU A 50 12.88 -2.27 -1.88
N ALA A 51 12.36 -1.05 -1.98
CA ALA A 51 13.12 0.14 -2.30
C ALA A 51 13.24 1.03 -1.07
N PHE A 52 14.44 1.12 -0.49
CA PHE A 52 14.71 1.99 0.64
C PHE A 52 14.99 3.41 0.15
N VAL A 53 14.24 4.38 0.67
CA VAL A 53 14.24 5.77 0.20
C VAL A 53 14.14 6.72 1.38
N ILE A 54 14.95 7.78 1.38
CA ILE A 54 14.98 8.78 2.46
C ILE A 54 14.66 10.17 1.90
N THR A 55 15.19 10.48 0.71
CA THR A 55 14.99 11.75 0.01
C THR A 55 13.97 11.63 -1.11
N GLN A 56 13.36 12.75 -1.51
CA GLN A 56 12.43 12.80 -2.63
C GLN A 56 13.13 12.44 -3.95
N ALA A 57 14.40 12.83 -4.13
CA ALA A 57 15.18 12.51 -5.33
C ALA A 57 15.41 10.98 -5.49
N GLU A 58 15.71 10.28 -4.39
CA GLU A 58 15.81 8.82 -4.39
C GLU A 58 14.47 8.16 -4.70
N LEU A 59 13.39 8.65 -4.07
CA LEU A 59 12.03 8.17 -4.29
C LEU A 59 11.65 8.29 -5.77
N ASP A 60 11.87 9.45 -6.37
CA ASP A 60 11.53 9.71 -7.77
C ASP A 60 12.36 8.82 -8.71
N THR A 61 13.67 8.75 -8.48
CA THR A 61 14.60 7.94 -9.29
C THR A 61 14.27 6.46 -9.24
N LEU A 62 14.06 5.89 -8.04
CA LEU A 62 13.73 4.47 -7.90
C LEU A 62 12.32 4.17 -8.40
N SER A 63 11.36 5.08 -8.21
CA SER A 63 10.02 4.93 -8.75
C SER A 63 10.05 4.80 -10.26
N GLN A 64 10.76 5.67 -10.97
CA GLN A 64 10.86 5.60 -12.45
C GLN A 64 11.43 4.26 -12.92
N LYS A 65 12.52 3.78 -12.29
CA LYS A 65 13.14 2.49 -12.63
C LYS A 65 12.18 1.31 -12.38
N LEU A 66 11.48 1.31 -11.25
CA LEU A 66 10.57 0.23 -10.86
C LEU A 66 9.28 0.25 -11.68
N ILE A 67 8.74 1.42 -12.01
CA ILE A 67 7.57 1.56 -12.88
C ILE A 67 7.83 0.91 -14.25
N GLN A 68 9.03 1.13 -14.80
CA GLN A 68 9.44 0.56 -16.09
C GLN A 68 9.69 -0.95 -16.02
N ALA A 69 10.26 -1.45 -14.91
CA ALA A 69 10.65 -2.85 -14.78
C ALA A 69 9.55 -3.77 -14.22
N THR A 70 8.52 -3.22 -13.58
CA THR A 70 7.45 -4.03 -12.97
C THR A 70 6.47 -4.56 -14.00
N THR A 71 6.24 -5.87 -13.98
CA THR A 71 5.23 -6.53 -14.82
C THR A 71 4.09 -7.09 -13.97
N GLY A 72 2.87 -7.06 -14.51
CA GLY A 72 1.72 -7.69 -13.86
C GLY A 72 1.41 -7.09 -12.48
N ASP A 73 0.91 -7.95 -11.58
CA ASP A 73 0.53 -7.58 -10.20
C ASP A 73 1.72 -7.64 -9.23
N ALA A 74 2.80 -6.94 -9.58
CA ALA A 74 4.03 -6.92 -8.80
C ALA A 74 3.81 -6.45 -7.35
N THR A 75 4.55 -7.04 -6.42
CA THR A 75 4.58 -6.66 -5.01
C THR A 75 5.67 -5.62 -4.79
N LEU A 76 5.31 -4.35 -4.95
CA LEU A 76 6.21 -3.22 -4.86
C LEU A 76 6.12 -2.54 -3.50
N TRP A 77 7.22 -2.52 -2.75
CA TRP A 77 7.30 -1.86 -1.45
C TRP A 77 8.33 -0.73 -1.48
N PHE A 78 7.93 0.45 -1.00
CA PHE A 78 8.85 1.52 -0.65
C PHE A 78 9.03 1.57 0.85
N VAL A 79 10.27 1.48 1.30
CA VAL A 79 10.68 1.44 2.70
C VAL A 79 11.28 2.80 3.05
N TYR A 80 10.70 3.48 4.03
CA TYR A 80 11.08 4.84 4.39
C TYR A 80 11.13 4.98 5.92
N PRO A 81 11.97 5.90 6.44
CA PRO A 81 12.03 6.13 7.86
C PRO A 81 10.69 6.60 8.42
N LYS A 82 10.33 6.07 9.58
CA LYS A 82 9.22 6.60 10.35
C LYS A 82 9.54 8.00 10.84
N GLN A 83 8.52 8.83 10.97
CA GLN A 83 8.65 10.14 11.64
C GLN A 83 9.14 10.00 13.10
N SER A 84 8.86 8.87 13.75
CA SER A 84 9.33 8.56 15.10
C SER A 84 10.77 8.05 15.16
N SER A 85 11.43 7.81 14.03
CA SER A 85 12.82 7.35 14.01
C SER A 85 13.72 8.41 14.64
N LYS A 86 14.55 8.01 15.60
CA LYS A 86 15.57 8.89 16.17
C LYS A 86 16.82 8.93 15.30
N LYS A 87 17.08 7.85 14.55
CA LYS A 87 18.29 7.64 13.74
C LYS A 87 18.24 8.30 12.37
N TYR A 88 17.08 8.29 11.73
CA TYR A 88 16.93 8.78 10.35
C TYR A 88 15.96 9.98 10.28
N ARG A 89 16.07 10.75 9.21
CA ARG A 89 15.14 11.84 8.86
C ARG A 89 14.73 11.66 7.41
N CYS A 90 13.43 11.68 7.14
CA CYS A 90 12.87 11.50 5.81
C CYS A 90 12.21 12.79 5.34
N GLU A 91 12.36 13.13 4.07
CA GLU A 91 11.78 14.34 3.47
C GLU A 91 10.27 14.22 3.24
N PHE A 92 9.72 13.01 3.32
CA PHE A 92 8.31 12.70 3.14
C PHE A 92 7.81 11.78 4.25
N HIS A 93 6.52 11.49 4.24
CA HIS A 93 5.89 10.54 5.16
C HIS A 93 4.85 9.68 4.45
N ARG A 94 4.14 8.86 5.21
CA ARG A 94 3.13 7.90 4.72
C ARG A 94 2.09 8.45 3.73
N ASP A 95 1.84 9.76 3.76
CA ASP A 95 0.77 10.41 3.00
C ASP A 95 1.31 11.52 2.08
N SER A 96 2.62 11.65 1.88
CA SER A 96 3.27 12.67 1.03
C SER A 96 4.39 12.11 0.15
N GLY A 97 4.82 12.83 -0.89
CA GLY A 97 5.94 12.44 -1.77
C GLY A 97 5.62 11.43 -2.89
N TRP A 98 4.57 10.61 -2.74
CA TRP A 98 4.23 9.48 -3.64
C TRP A 98 3.63 9.85 -5.01
N HIS A 99 3.69 11.12 -5.41
CA HIS A 99 3.02 11.65 -6.61
C HIS A 99 3.45 10.93 -7.91
N VAL A 100 4.75 10.62 -8.05
CA VAL A 100 5.31 9.89 -9.21
C VAL A 100 4.65 8.51 -9.41
N LEU A 101 4.40 7.77 -8.32
CA LEU A 101 3.72 6.48 -8.37
C LEU A 101 2.24 6.63 -8.72
N GLY A 102 1.58 7.64 -8.14
CA GLY A 102 0.19 7.96 -8.46
C GLY A 102 0.00 8.35 -9.93
N ALA A 103 0.91 9.15 -10.49
CA ALA A 103 0.92 9.52 -11.91
C ALA A 103 1.09 8.30 -12.82
N ALA A 104 1.85 7.29 -12.37
CA ALA A 104 2.03 6.02 -13.06
C ALA A 104 0.91 4.99 -12.81
N GLY A 105 -0.18 5.38 -12.14
CA GLY A 105 -1.34 4.51 -11.94
C GLY A 105 -1.20 3.51 -10.78
N PHE A 106 -0.30 3.74 -9.84
CA PHE A 106 -0.17 2.94 -8.63
C PHE A 106 -0.97 3.54 -7.47
N GLU A 107 -1.43 2.67 -6.58
CA GLU A 107 -2.14 3.04 -5.35
C GLU A 107 -1.46 2.44 -4.12
N PRO A 108 -1.37 3.18 -3.00
CA PRO A 108 -0.93 2.64 -1.73
C PRO A 108 -2.01 1.69 -1.18
N VAL A 109 -1.65 0.43 -0.96
CA VAL A 109 -2.61 -0.61 -0.53
C VAL A 109 -2.38 -1.10 0.89
N ARG A 110 -1.14 -1.07 1.40
CA ARG A 110 -0.83 -1.61 2.72
C ARG A 110 0.44 -0.99 3.30
N MET A 111 0.43 -0.70 4.59
CA MET A 111 1.63 -0.31 5.34
C MET A 111 2.01 -1.42 6.33
N VAL A 112 3.31 -1.64 6.51
CA VAL A 112 3.89 -2.60 7.47
C VAL A 112 5.07 -1.93 8.17
N ALA A 113 5.18 -2.06 9.49
CA ALA A 113 6.40 -1.70 10.20
C ALA A 113 7.47 -2.79 9.96
N ILE A 114 8.66 -2.40 9.52
CA ILE A 114 9.80 -3.30 9.34
C ILE A 114 10.46 -3.57 10.69
N ASP A 115 10.86 -2.49 11.36
CA ASP A 115 11.49 -2.47 12.68
C ASP A 115 11.08 -1.19 13.43
N GLU A 116 11.88 -0.69 14.36
CA GLU A 116 11.61 0.56 15.08
C GLU A 116 11.71 1.81 14.20
N ASP A 117 12.63 1.81 13.23
CA ASP A 117 13.01 2.97 12.41
C ASP A 117 12.28 3.03 11.07
N TRP A 118 11.90 1.88 10.49
CA TRP A 118 11.44 1.79 9.11
C TRP A 118 10.00 1.32 8.98
N SER A 119 9.26 1.96 8.08
CA SER A 119 7.95 1.51 7.59
C SER A 119 8.05 1.19 6.10
N ALA A 120 7.30 0.19 5.66
CA ALA A 120 7.14 -0.15 4.25
C ALA A 120 5.71 0.14 3.79
N LEU A 121 5.56 0.88 2.69
CA LEU A 121 4.29 1.14 2.02
C LEU A 121 4.24 0.37 0.69
N ARG A 122 3.26 -0.51 0.56
CA ARG A 122 3.02 -1.28 -0.66
C ARG A 122 2.23 -0.46 -1.66
N PHE A 123 2.74 -0.43 -2.87
CA PHE A 123 2.07 0.10 -4.05
C PHE A 123 1.63 -1.03 -4.96
N ARG A 124 0.47 -0.85 -5.58
CA ARG A 124 -0.12 -1.82 -6.51
C ARG A 124 -0.72 -1.07 -7.69
N ARG A 125 -0.55 -1.57 -8.91
CA ARG A 125 -1.20 -0.97 -10.09
C ARG A 125 -2.70 -0.98 -9.90
N THR A 126 -3.35 0.13 -10.23
CA THR A 126 -4.78 0.35 -9.98
C THR A 126 -5.64 -0.73 -10.62
N GLU A 127 -5.27 -1.22 -11.80
CA GLU A 127 -6.00 -2.26 -12.53
C GLU A 127 -6.13 -3.57 -11.75
N TYR A 128 -5.12 -3.93 -10.95
CA TYR A 128 -5.17 -5.13 -10.08
C TYR A 128 -5.90 -4.88 -8.76
N VAL A 129 -6.15 -3.62 -8.38
CA VAL A 129 -6.93 -3.31 -7.17
C VAL A 129 -8.41 -3.55 -7.44
N LYS A 130 -8.93 -4.67 -6.90
CA LYS A 130 -10.32 -5.11 -7.03
C LYS A 130 -11.30 -4.17 -6.31
N ASN A 131 -11.08 -3.97 -5.00
CA ASN A 131 -11.97 -3.17 -4.17
C ASN A 131 -11.20 -2.00 -3.52
N MET A 132 -11.57 -0.78 -3.89
CA MET A 132 -11.11 0.45 -3.22
C MET A 132 -12.05 0.75 -2.04
N THR A 133 -11.99 -0.07 -0.99
CA THR A 133 -12.87 0.08 0.19
C THR A 133 -12.43 1.16 1.18
N ARG A 134 -11.23 1.74 1.01
CA ARG A 134 -10.74 2.83 1.86
C ARG A 134 -11.27 4.20 1.41
N ASN A 135 -11.11 5.19 2.30
CA ASN A 135 -11.46 6.59 2.04
C ASN A 135 -10.97 7.03 0.64
N PRO A 136 -11.86 7.49 -0.26
CA PRO A 136 -11.49 7.98 -1.59
C PRO A 136 -10.42 9.09 -1.58
N ALA A 137 -10.29 9.83 -0.47
CA ALA A 137 -9.25 10.84 -0.30
C ALA A 137 -7.83 10.24 -0.27
N GLY A 138 -7.69 8.94 0.01
CA GLY A 138 -6.41 8.23 -0.02
C GLY A 138 -6.00 7.69 -1.39
N ALA A 139 -6.85 7.82 -2.41
CA ALA A 139 -6.50 7.44 -3.77
C ALA A 139 -5.63 8.52 -4.42
N ILE A 140 -4.44 8.14 -4.88
CA ILE A 140 -3.45 9.10 -5.40
C ILE A 140 -3.43 9.16 -6.93
N SER A 141 -3.85 8.09 -7.62
CA SER A 141 -3.92 8.05 -9.08
C SER A 141 -5.27 8.54 -9.61
N ALA A 142 -5.31 9.00 -10.87
CA ALA A 142 -6.56 9.37 -11.52
C ALA A 142 -7.55 8.20 -11.62
N ALA A 143 -7.04 7.01 -11.99
CA ALA A 143 -7.84 5.80 -12.08
C ALA A 143 -8.38 5.35 -10.72
N GLY A 144 -7.57 5.42 -9.66
CA GLY A 144 -7.99 5.06 -8.31
C GLY A 144 -9.01 6.04 -7.75
N LYS A 145 -8.84 7.36 -7.98
CA LYS A 145 -9.85 8.38 -7.65
C LYS A 145 -11.19 8.10 -8.33
N LYS A 146 -11.17 7.71 -9.62
CA LYS A 146 -12.38 7.31 -10.37
C LYS A 146 -13.03 6.06 -9.77
N LYS A 147 -12.25 5.00 -9.52
CA LYS A 147 -12.74 3.77 -8.89
C LYS A 147 -13.36 4.03 -7.51
N ALA A 148 -12.69 4.82 -6.67
CA ALA A 148 -13.17 5.10 -5.32
C ALA A 148 -14.49 5.90 -5.31
N ARG A 149 -14.67 6.85 -6.25
CA ARG A 149 -15.94 7.55 -6.45
C ARG A 149 -17.07 6.59 -6.85
N ALA A 150 -16.80 5.70 -7.81
CA ALA A 150 -17.79 4.72 -8.27
C ALA A 150 -18.21 3.76 -7.14
N THR A 151 -17.27 3.25 -6.34
CA THR A 151 -17.58 2.39 -5.18
C THR A 151 -18.43 3.11 -4.13
N ARG A 152 -18.19 4.40 -3.90
CA ARG A 152 -19.01 5.18 -2.96
C ARG A 152 -20.43 5.39 -3.46
N GLN A 153 -20.58 5.68 -4.76
CA GLN A 153 -21.89 5.86 -5.38
C GLN A 153 -22.72 4.57 -5.30
N SER A 154 -22.12 3.42 -5.63
CA SER A 154 -22.82 2.12 -5.55
C SER A 154 -23.20 1.74 -4.11
N ALA A 155 -22.34 2.04 -3.13
CA ALA A 155 -22.64 1.82 -1.72
C ALA A 155 -23.76 2.73 -1.18
N GLN A 156 -23.89 3.96 -1.69
CA GLN A 156 -24.96 4.88 -1.32
C GLN A 156 -26.30 4.46 -1.92
N SER A 157 -26.33 4.00 -3.18
CA SER A 157 -27.56 3.51 -3.81
C SER A 157 -28.06 2.17 -3.25
N ALA A 158 -27.16 1.34 -2.69
CA ALA A 158 -27.50 0.05 -2.11
C ALA A 158 -27.96 0.13 -0.63
N LYS A 159 -27.92 1.31 0.01
CA LYS A 159 -28.37 1.47 1.40
C LYS A 159 -29.90 1.50 1.42
N PRO A 160 -30.60 0.60 2.13
CA PRO A 160 -32.05 0.65 2.23
C PRO A 160 -32.49 1.97 2.86
N ALA A 161 -33.53 2.59 2.31
CA ALA A 161 -34.10 3.82 2.84
C ALA A 161 -34.45 3.61 4.31
N THR A 162 -33.86 4.43 5.20
CA THR A 162 -34.24 4.43 6.61
C THR A 162 -35.74 4.70 6.70
N PRO A 163 -36.55 3.84 7.33
CA PRO A 163 -37.98 4.12 7.43
C PRO A 163 -38.18 5.41 8.24
N SER A 164 -38.96 6.33 7.67
CA SER A 164 -39.34 7.59 8.31
C SER A 164 -40.01 7.32 9.67
N PRO A 165 -39.71 8.11 10.72
CA PRO A 165 -40.25 7.90 12.08
C PRO A 165 -41.78 8.08 12.19
N ALA A 166 -42.49 8.41 11.10
CA ALA A 166 -43.92 8.65 11.08
C ALA A 166 -44.81 7.41 11.32
N SER A 167 -44.30 6.18 11.23
CA SER A 167 -45.11 4.96 11.40
C SER A 167 -45.19 4.41 12.83
N ALA A 168 -44.48 5.00 13.80
CA ALA A 168 -44.46 4.51 15.19
C ALA A 168 -45.63 5.00 16.07
N LYS A 169 -46.49 5.91 15.59
CA LYS A 169 -47.56 6.53 16.40
C LYS A 169 -48.95 5.89 16.33
N ARG A 170 -49.12 4.75 15.64
CA ARG A 170 -50.43 4.05 15.53
C ARG A 170 -50.51 2.71 16.27
N ARG A 171 -49.79 2.56 17.38
CA ARG A 171 -49.91 1.42 18.31
C ARG A 171 -49.80 1.82 19.78
N LYS A 172 -50.45 2.91 20.21
CA LYS A 172 -50.71 3.19 21.64
C LYS A 172 -52.04 3.94 21.80
N ARG A 173 -53.16 3.31 21.42
CA ARG A 173 -54.53 3.69 21.78
C ARG A 173 -55.45 2.49 21.54
N LYS A 174 -55.31 1.43 22.35
CA LYS A 174 -56.27 0.32 22.49
C LYS A 174 -55.86 -0.59 23.66
N SER A 175 -55.82 -0.03 24.87
CA SER A 175 -55.73 -0.79 26.14
C SER A 175 -55.65 0.19 27.32
N ALA A 176 -56.78 0.79 27.67
CA ALA A 176 -57.04 1.37 28.98
C ALA A 176 -58.57 1.37 29.12
N GLY A 177 -59.09 0.22 29.55
CA GLY A 177 -60.28 0.16 30.39
C GLY A 177 -59.82 0.18 31.83
#